data_AF-A0A034V6K4-F1
#
_entry.id   AF-A0A034V6K4-F1
#
_cell.length_a   1.000
_cell.length_b   1.000
_cell.length_c   1.000
_cell.angle_alpha   90.00
_cell.angle_beta   90.00
_cell.angle_gamma   90.00
#
_symmetry.space_group_name_H-M   'P 1'
#
loop_
_entity.id
_entity.type
_entity.pdbx_description
1 polymer ?
#
loop_
_entity_poly.entity_id
_entity_poly.type
_entity_poly.pdbx_seq_one_letter_code
_entity_poly.pdbx_strand_id
1 'polypeptide(L)'
;MFDICVLYYYSVGHKYIVKISSVRDEIAALNEVLRETKFYREDVERKLKVLEDHASVCMNENHSSIVSDLKQKFSQRENVFAKRSIELARKQTWYRAVALGKQRRMTIVWLLEKTLHTLNASSQLGPLFSFVPEVYVNILPILLDTVMDFSHHDLYVQFEITDAECAVNLSAEFLGLHSADPRIILASCKDSLLQALGTLTCHKAGVRALERASKKSQVALVKSLLRPYENRAWGQSNWLLLRFWLGDGYAYRDSRQPSIWQGGNQPIQMGLCRSRAKNETHTGLLHHIAPANPSHHFQKLIGQKLSEDEPFATAFLNSVLSQLNWAFSEFILLLQEIQNTAHRQENAVFEPKQLKICSMCFELTVSLMRCLEMIITVAPDIFQEPSRSNSDLILNRVCQLISQVLSRVT
;
A
#
# COMPACT_ATOMS: atom_id res chain seq x y z
N MET A 1 1.16 35.15 2.51
CA MET A 1 1.47 34.41 3.75
C MET A 1 1.13 32.93 3.63
N PHE A 2 -0.05 32.57 3.09
CA PHE A 2 -0.44 31.17 2.89
C PHE A 2 0.51 30.38 1.96
N ASP A 3 0.94 30.97 0.83
CA ASP A 3 1.88 30.33 -0.09
C ASP A 3 3.19 29.92 0.61
N ILE A 4 3.67 30.77 1.51
CA ILE A 4 4.89 30.53 2.30
C ILE A 4 4.68 29.35 3.25
N CYS A 5 3.49 29.21 3.84
CA CYS A 5 3.18 28.06 4.70
C CYS A 5 3.16 26.75 3.91
N VAL A 6 2.55 26.75 2.72
CA VAL A 6 2.52 25.60 1.80
C VAL A 6 3.94 25.22 1.39
N LEU A 7 4.72 26.19 0.91
CA LEU A 7 6.13 25.98 0.52
C LEU A 7 6.98 25.48 1.69
N TYR A 8 6.87 26.09 2.87
CA TYR A 8 7.61 25.67 4.06
C TYR A 8 7.29 24.23 4.45
N TYR A 9 6.01 23.85 4.48
CA TYR A 9 5.62 22.50 4.87
C TYR A 9 6.05 21.46 3.84
N TYR A 10 5.87 21.79 2.55
CA TYR A 10 6.32 20.97 1.42
C TYR A 10 7.85 20.76 1.42
N SER A 11 8.64 21.81 1.66
CA SER A 11 10.11 21.71 1.61
C SER A 11 10.75 21.16 2.89
N VAL A 12 10.19 21.48 4.07
CA VAL A 12 10.85 21.23 5.36
C VAL A 12 9.91 20.67 6.41
N GLY A 13 8.71 21.25 6.58
CA GLY A 13 7.84 20.96 7.73
C GLY A 13 7.48 19.48 7.88
N HIS A 14 7.20 18.79 6.77
CA HIS A 14 6.85 17.37 6.79
C HIS A 14 7.99 16.44 7.25
N LYS A 15 9.27 16.89 7.24
CA LYS A 15 10.41 16.04 7.64
C LYS A 15 10.32 15.59 9.11
N TYR A 16 9.63 16.34 9.96
CA TYR A 16 9.37 15.91 11.34
C TYR A 16 8.43 14.71 11.41
N ILE A 17 7.46 14.63 10.50
CA ILE A 17 6.54 13.50 10.36
C ILE A 17 7.32 12.25 9.92
N VAL A 18 8.27 12.41 8.98
CA VAL A 18 9.19 11.33 8.57
C VAL A 18 10.02 10.82 9.76
N LYS A 19 10.53 11.72 10.61
CA LYS A 19 11.26 11.33 11.84
C LYS A 19 10.38 10.55 12.82
N ILE A 20 9.12 10.95 13.00
CA ILE A 20 8.15 10.20 13.82
C ILE A 20 7.95 8.79 13.27
N SER A 21 7.77 8.64 11.96
CA SER A 21 7.66 7.32 11.35
C SER A 21 8.93 6.49 11.55
N SER A 22 10.13 7.08 11.38
CA SER A 22 11.39 6.34 11.58
C SER A 22 11.51 5.76 12.99
N VAL A 23 11.18 6.54 14.03
CA VAL A 23 11.23 6.06 15.41
C VAL A 23 10.22 4.95 15.67
N ARG A 24 8.99 5.07 15.12
CA ARG A 24 8.00 4.00 15.20
C ARG A 24 8.52 2.71 14.56
N ASP A 25 9.20 2.80 13.42
CA ASP A 25 9.75 1.65 12.72
C ASP A 25 10.86 0.97 13.52
N GLU A 26 11.75 1.77 14.12
CA GLU A 26 12.79 1.28 15.03
C GLU A 26 12.17 0.52 16.23
N ILE A 27 11.07 1.02 16.78
CA ILE A 27 10.33 0.35 17.86
C ILE A 27 9.72 -0.97 17.39
N ALA A 28 9.07 -0.97 16.22
CA ALA A 28 8.46 -2.17 15.67
C ALA A 28 9.51 -3.27 15.39
N ALA A 29 10.65 -2.90 14.79
CA ALA A 29 11.75 -3.83 14.55
C ALA A 29 12.33 -4.37 15.87
N LEU A 30 12.51 -3.51 16.87
CA LEU A 30 12.98 -3.92 18.18
C LEU A 30 12.00 -4.86 18.90
N ASN A 31 10.70 -4.61 18.78
CA ASN A 31 9.67 -5.49 19.35
C ASN A 31 9.70 -6.88 18.71
N GLU A 32 9.99 -6.98 17.41
CA GLU A 32 10.15 -8.27 16.74
C GLU A 32 11.39 -9.01 17.25
N VAL A 33 12.52 -8.33 17.35
CA VAL A 33 13.76 -8.91 17.91
C VAL A 33 13.56 -9.34 19.37
N LEU A 34 12.82 -8.56 20.16
CA LEU A 34 12.45 -8.90 21.54
C LEU A 34 11.59 -10.18 21.60
N ARG A 35 10.61 -10.28 20.70
CA ARG A 35 9.72 -11.44 20.61
C ARG A 35 10.48 -12.69 20.20
N GLU A 36 11.35 -12.58 19.21
CA GLU A 36 12.23 -13.67 18.77
C GLU A 36 13.20 -14.09 19.89
N THR A 37 13.82 -13.14 20.57
CA THR A 37 14.70 -13.41 21.72
C THR A 37 13.96 -14.13 22.84
N LYS A 38 12.73 -13.69 23.15
CA LYS A 38 11.87 -14.33 24.15
C LYS A 38 11.51 -15.76 23.73
N PHE A 39 11.15 -15.97 22.47
CA PHE A 39 10.85 -17.30 21.92
C PHE A 39 12.05 -18.24 22.05
N TYR A 40 13.25 -17.81 21.66
CA TYR A 40 14.45 -18.64 21.79
C TYR A 40 14.81 -18.94 23.24
N ARG A 41 14.65 -17.97 24.15
CA ARG A 41 14.84 -18.23 25.58
C ARG A 41 13.88 -19.30 26.08
N GLU A 42 12.58 -19.17 25.79
CA GLU A 42 11.55 -20.14 26.20
C GLU A 42 11.74 -21.53 25.55
N ASP A 43 12.26 -21.59 24.32
CA ASP A 43 12.62 -22.84 23.64
C ASP A 43 13.83 -23.52 24.28
N VAL A 44 14.89 -22.76 24.57
CA VAL A 44 16.08 -23.27 25.25
C VAL A 44 15.74 -23.70 26.68
N GLU A 45 14.96 -22.93 27.43
CA GLU A 45 14.48 -23.32 28.77
C GLU A 45 13.65 -24.60 28.74
N ARG A 46 12.74 -24.76 27.76
CA ARG A 46 11.98 -26.01 27.59
C ARG A 46 12.90 -27.19 27.27
N LYS A 47 13.84 -27.04 26.34
CA LYS A 47 14.78 -28.11 25.97
C LYS A 47 15.69 -28.50 27.13
N LEU A 48 16.19 -27.53 27.88
CA LEU A 48 16.98 -27.77 29.09
C LEU A 48 16.16 -28.52 30.15
N LYS A 49 14.90 -28.12 30.37
CA LYS A 49 14.00 -28.80 31.31
C LYS A 49 13.71 -30.25 30.88
N VAL A 50 13.46 -30.48 29.59
CA VAL A 50 13.28 -31.85 29.04
C VAL A 50 14.55 -32.68 29.24
N LEU A 51 15.74 -32.09 29.04
CA LEU A 51 17.01 -32.78 29.33
C LEU A 51 17.18 -33.09 30.82
N GLU A 52 16.79 -32.17 31.71
CA GLU A 52 16.78 -32.38 33.16
C GLU A 52 15.78 -33.48 33.58
N ASP A 53 14.59 -33.52 32.98
CA ASP A 53 13.55 -34.50 33.29
C ASP A 53 13.87 -35.91 32.73
N HIS A 54 14.56 -36.00 31.59
CA HIS A 54 15.00 -37.27 31.00
C HIS A 54 16.33 -37.80 31.58
N ALA A 55 17.18 -36.93 32.13
CA ALA A 55 18.46 -37.31 32.71
C ALA A 55 18.32 -37.65 34.20
N SER A 56 17.86 -38.87 34.47
CA SER A 56 18.14 -39.56 35.74
C SER A 56 19.62 -40.00 35.89
N VAL A 57 20.54 -39.50 35.05
CA VAL A 57 21.96 -39.87 35.04
C VAL A 57 22.85 -38.62 34.98
N CYS A 58 23.52 -38.35 36.11
CA CYS A 58 24.73 -37.54 36.30
C CYS A 58 24.82 -36.19 35.57
N MET A 59 24.10 -35.18 36.09
CA MET A 59 24.42 -33.77 35.83
C MET A 59 25.76 -33.41 36.50
N ASN A 60 26.84 -33.30 35.74
CA ASN A 60 28.13 -32.80 36.26
C ASN A 60 28.05 -31.29 36.58
N GLU A 61 28.90 -30.77 37.49
CA GLU A 61 29.01 -29.33 37.82
C GLU A 61 29.18 -28.42 36.58
N ASN A 62 29.78 -28.96 35.51
CA ASN A 62 29.90 -28.26 34.24
C ASN A 62 28.54 -27.97 33.58
N HIS A 63 27.54 -28.84 33.71
CA HIS A 63 26.21 -28.62 33.14
C HIS A 63 25.46 -27.50 33.86
N SER A 64 25.48 -27.50 35.20
CA SER A 64 24.83 -26.44 35.98
C SER A 64 25.47 -25.07 35.74
N SER A 65 26.80 -25.05 35.57
CA SER A 65 27.56 -23.84 35.20
C SER A 65 27.15 -23.31 33.82
N ILE A 66 27.04 -24.17 32.80
CA ILE A 66 26.60 -23.78 31.45
C ILE A 66 25.16 -23.24 31.45
N VAL A 67 24.25 -23.90 32.18
CA VAL A 67 22.86 -23.43 32.30
C VAL A 67 22.78 -22.06 32.98
N SER A 68 23.59 -21.84 34.02
CA SER A 68 23.68 -20.54 34.70
C SER A 68 24.23 -19.45 33.77
N ASP A 69 25.29 -19.72 33.00
CA ASP A 69 25.87 -18.78 32.03
C ASP A 69 24.87 -18.45 30.91
N LEU A 70 24.12 -19.44 30.41
CA LEU A 70 23.06 -19.21 29.42
C LEU A 70 21.94 -18.31 29.97
N LYS A 71 21.45 -18.58 31.19
CA LYS A 71 20.44 -17.74 31.86
C LYS A 71 20.93 -16.30 32.04
N GLN A 72 22.19 -16.13 32.44
CA GLN A 72 22.80 -14.81 32.58
C GLN A 72 22.90 -14.07 31.24
N LYS A 73 23.33 -14.75 30.17
CA LYS A 73 23.42 -14.17 28.81
C LYS A 73 22.05 -13.77 28.26
N PHE A 74 21.01 -14.59 28.47
CA PHE A 74 19.64 -14.23 28.07
C PHE A 74 19.14 -13.00 28.85
N SER A 75 19.33 -12.98 30.18
CA SER A 75 18.94 -11.83 31.01
C SER A 75 19.65 -10.54 30.60
N GLN A 76 20.95 -10.61 30.28
CA GLN A 76 21.70 -9.45 29.77
C GLN A 76 21.14 -8.95 28.44
N ARG A 77 20.86 -9.86 27.48
CA ARG A 77 20.26 -9.48 26.18
C ARG A 77 18.88 -8.83 26.37
N GLU A 78 18.03 -9.41 27.20
CA GLU A 78 16.70 -8.85 27.50
C GLU A 78 16.79 -7.45 28.09
N ASN A 79 17.70 -7.23 29.05
CA ASN A 79 17.90 -5.92 29.65
C ASN A 79 18.37 -4.87 28.64
N VAL A 80 19.26 -5.22 27.71
CA VAL A 80 19.72 -4.32 26.64
C VAL A 80 18.55 -3.92 25.73
N PHE A 81 17.77 -4.90 25.28
CA PHE A 81 16.63 -4.62 24.41
C PHE A 81 15.50 -3.86 25.13
N ALA A 82 15.21 -4.20 26.40
CA ALA A 82 14.22 -3.49 27.21
C ALA A 82 14.62 -2.02 27.41
N LYS A 83 15.89 -1.75 27.75
CA LYS A 83 16.40 -0.38 27.88
C LYS A 83 16.25 0.40 26.57
N ARG A 84 16.64 -0.21 25.45
CA ARG A 84 16.48 0.42 24.12
C ARG A 84 15.03 0.69 23.78
N SER A 85 14.11 -0.22 24.13
CA SER A 85 12.68 -0.08 23.89
C SER A 85 12.10 1.10 24.66
N ILE A 86 12.46 1.24 25.94
CA ILE A 86 12.05 2.38 26.78
C ILE A 86 12.57 3.71 26.21
N GLU A 87 13.84 3.77 25.78
CA GLU A 87 14.42 4.97 25.18
C GLU A 87 13.69 5.39 23.90
N LEU A 88 13.42 4.43 23.00
CA LEU A 88 12.69 4.69 21.77
C LEU A 88 11.23 5.09 22.04
N ALA A 89 10.56 4.44 22.99
CA ALA A 89 9.20 4.80 23.39
C ALA A 89 9.13 6.24 23.92
N ARG A 90 10.07 6.66 24.77
CA ARG A 90 10.17 8.06 25.23
C ARG A 90 10.38 9.02 24.06
N LYS A 91 11.29 8.69 23.13
CA LYS A 91 11.56 9.48 21.92
C LYS A 91 10.31 9.60 21.04
N GLN A 92 9.53 8.53 20.89
CA GLN A 92 8.27 8.53 20.13
C GLN A 92 7.23 9.43 20.79
N THR A 93 7.04 9.31 22.09
CA THR A 93 6.12 10.18 22.86
C THR A 93 6.51 11.65 22.75
N TRP A 94 7.81 11.97 22.86
CA TRP A 94 8.29 13.34 22.73
C TRP A 94 8.05 13.91 21.33
N TYR A 95 8.43 13.19 20.27
CA TYR A 95 8.19 13.66 18.92
C TYR A 95 6.70 13.83 18.61
N ARG A 96 5.83 12.97 19.14
CA ARG A 96 4.39 13.12 19.01
C ARG A 96 3.85 14.33 19.74
N ALA A 97 4.21 14.51 21.00
CA ALA A 97 3.77 15.66 21.80
C ALA A 97 4.20 16.99 21.14
N VAL A 98 5.44 17.03 20.64
CA VAL A 98 5.98 18.22 19.99
C VAL A 98 5.39 18.41 18.60
N ALA A 99 5.52 17.45 17.67
CA ALA A 99 5.14 17.67 16.27
C ALA A 99 3.64 17.46 15.98
N LEU A 100 2.96 16.63 16.76
CA LEU A 100 1.55 16.24 16.58
C LEU A 100 0.70 16.52 17.82
N GLY A 101 1.10 17.50 18.64
CA GLY A 101 0.22 18.04 19.69
C GLY A 101 -1.09 18.56 19.10
N LYS A 102 -2.16 18.64 19.91
CA LYS A 102 -3.53 19.00 19.48
C LYS A 102 -3.57 20.22 18.55
N GLN A 103 -2.93 21.33 18.94
CA GLN A 103 -2.89 22.56 18.16
C GLN A 103 -2.19 22.39 16.80
N ARG A 104 -1.05 21.69 16.75
CA ARG A 104 -0.32 21.47 15.49
C ARG A 104 -1.09 20.57 14.55
N ARG A 105 -1.77 19.55 15.07
CA ARG A 105 -2.68 18.72 14.26
C ARG A 105 -3.82 19.54 13.66
N MET A 106 -4.51 20.35 14.45
CA MET A 106 -5.55 21.26 13.94
C MET A 106 -4.99 22.23 12.89
N THR A 107 -3.74 22.68 13.05
CA THR A 107 -3.06 23.53 12.06
C THR A 107 -2.80 22.79 10.75
N ILE A 108 -2.42 21.50 10.80
CA ILE A 108 -2.20 20.66 9.62
C ILE A 108 -3.53 20.36 8.91
N VAL A 109 -4.59 20.05 9.67
CA VAL A 109 -5.95 19.87 9.14
C VAL A 109 -6.42 21.15 8.45
N TRP A 110 -6.27 22.30 9.11
CA TRP A 110 -6.56 23.61 8.53
C TRP A 110 -5.76 23.88 7.26
N LEU A 111 -4.47 23.52 7.24
CA LEU A 111 -3.61 23.69 6.07
C LEU A 111 -4.10 22.82 4.89
N LEU A 112 -4.51 21.58 5.16
CA LEU A 112 -5.13 20.70 4.16
C LEU A 112 -6.42 21.32 3.62
N GLU A 113 -7.33 21.76 4.50
CA GLU A 113 -8.59 22.39 4.11
C GLU A 113 -8.38 23.64 3.26
N LYS A 114 -7.48 24.55 3.67
CA LYS A 114 -7.18 25.76 2.91
C LYS A 114 -6.53 25.45 1.56
N THR A 115 -5.67 24.43 1.49
CA THR A 115 -5.07 23.98 0.24
C THR A 115 -6.15 23.48 -0.72
N LEU A 116 -7.06 22.63 -0.24
CA LEU A 116 -8.18 22.09 -1.02
C LEU A 116 -9.17 23.17 -1.46
N HIS A 117 -9.54 24.10 -0.58
CA HIS A 117 -10.41 25.21 -0.94
C HIS A 117 -9.77 26.10 -2.01
N THR A 118 -8.47 26.37 -1.91
CA THR A 118 -7.73 27.15 -2.91
C THR A 118 -7.73 26.42 -4.25
N LEU A 119 -7.41 25.13 -4.26
CA LEU A 119 -7.43 24.31 -5.48
C LEU A 119 -8.84 24.22 -6.09
N ASN A 120 -9.86 24.02 -5.28
CA ASN A 120 -11.25 23.92 -5.74
C ASN A 120 -11.77 25.25 -6.28
N ALA A 121 -11.43 26.38 -5.65
CA ALA A 121 -11.77 27.71 -6.17
C ALA A 121 -11.07 27.97 -7.51
N SER A 122 -9.77 27.67 -7.61
CA SER A 122 -9.01 27.80 -8.85
C SER A 122 -9.52 26.87 -9.95
N SER A 123 -10.04 25.69 -9.61
CA SER A 123 -10.60 24.76 -10.60
C SER A 123 -11.88 25.27 -11.26
N GLN A 124 -12.59 26.22 -10.64
CA GLN A 124 -13.75 26.90 -11.23
C GLN A 124 -13.37 27.99 -12.25
N LEU A 125 -12.12 28.44 -12.28
CA LEU A 125 -11.63 29.45 -13.24
C LEU A 125 -11.35 28.87 -14.64
N GLY A 126 -11.87 27.69 -14.95
CA GLY A 126 -11.76 27.06 -16.26
C GLY A 126 -10.32 26.74 -16.65
N PRO A 127 -9.84 27.17 -17.83
CA PRO A 127 -8.46 26.91 -18.28
C PRO A 127 -7.37 27.46 -17.36
N LEU A 128 -7.64 28.52 -16.59
CA LEU A 128 -6.65 29.13 -15.69
C LEU A 128 -6.15 28.19 -14.59
N PHE A 129 -6.88 27.11 -14.32
CA PHE A 129 -6.47 26.09 -13.37
C PHE A 129 -5.11 25.45 -13.72
N SER A 130 -4.72 25.39 -15.00
CA SER A 130 -3.42 24.86 -15.41
C SER A 130 -2.22 25.70 -14.96
N PHE A 131 -2.45 26.95 -14.54
CA PHE A 131 -1.40 27.87 -14.06
C PHE A 131 -1.25 27.86 -12.53
N VAL A 132 -2.05 27.06 -11.81
CA VAL A 132 -1.88 26.90 -10.37
C VAL A 132 -0.50 26.30 -10.09
N PRO A 133 0.30 26.87 -9.17
CA PRO A 133 1.62 26.34 -8.84
C PRO A 133 1.53 24.88 -8.37
N GLU A 134 2.40 24.03 -8.92
CA GLU A 134 2.37 22.57 -8.68
C GLU A 134 2.48 22.19 -7.20
N VAL A 135 3.11 23.03 -6.38
CA VAL A 135 3.28 22.80 -4.94
C VAL A 135 1.94 22.60 -4.23
N TYR A 136 0.87 23.28 -4.68
CA TYR A 136 -0.47 23.13 -4.12
C TYR A 136 -1.05 21.73 -4.34
N VAL A 137 -0.68 21.07 -5.44
CA VAL A 137 -1.10 19.69 -5.73
C VAL A 137 -0.15 18.70 -5.08
N ASN A 138 1.16 18.93 -5.19
CA ASN A 138 2.19 18.01 -4.71
C ASN A 138 2.23 17.89 -3.17
N ILE A 139 1.72 18.88 -2.44
CA ILE A 139 1.63 18.82 -0.98
C ILE A 139 0.47 17.95 -0.46
N LEU A 140 -0.58 17.72 -1.27
CA LEU A 140 -1.77 16.94 -0.88
C LEU A 140 -1.43 15.55 -0.32
N PRO A 141 -0.64 14.69 -1.01
CA PRO A 141 -0.28 13.38 -0.49
C PRO A 141 0.41 13.47 0.88
N ILE A 142 1.26 14.47 1.09
CA ILE A 142 2.02 14.67 2.34
C ILE A 142 1.08 15.08 3.48
N LEU A 143 0.17 16.02 3.22
CA LEU A 143 -0.81 16.49 4.21
C LEU A 143 -1.80 15.39 4.57
N LEU A 144 -2.33 14.68 3.57
CA LEU A 144 -3.25 13.57 3.79
C LEU A 144 -2.60 12.43 4.56
N ASP A 145 -1.36 12.04 4.23
CA ASP A 145 -0.65 11.04 5.03
C ASP A 145 -0.49 11.52 6.47
N THR A 146 -0.14 12.79 6.67
CA THR A 146 0.01 13.34 8.02
C THR A 146 -1.29 13.30 8.81
N VAL A 147 -2.41 13.69 8.18
CA VAL A 147 -3.74 13.70 8.81
C VAL A 147 -4.25 12.29 9.08
N MET A 148 -4.04 11.34 8.16
CA MET A 148 -4.61 10.00 8.23
C MET A 148 -3.69 9.00 8.95
N ASP A 149 -2.43 8.82 8.52
CA ASP A 149 -1.55 7.78 9.10
C ASP A 149 -1.13 8.10 10.54
N PHE A 150 -0.85 9.36 10.85
CA PHE A 150 -0.23 9.73 12.13
C PHE A 150 -1.25 10.09 13.21
N SER A 151 -2.51 10.27 12.85
CA SER A 151 -3.60 10.44 13.79
C SER A 151 -4.19 9.10 14.25
N HIS A 152 -4.00 8.01 13.50
CA HIS A 152 -4.72 6.76 13.74
C HIS A 152 -3.92 5.61 14.35
N HIS A 153 -2.59 5.57 14.21
CA HIS A 153 -1.94 4.25 14.25
C HIS A 153 -1.32 3.70 15.54
N ASP A 154 -1.27 4.37 16.69
CA ASP A 154 -0.43 3.78 17.77
C ASP A 154 -0.85 3.95 19.23
N LEU A 155 -1.96 4.58 19.58
CA LEU A 155 -2.46 4.54 20.97
C LEU A 155 -3.99 4.68 20.95
N TYR A 156 -4.66 3.97 21.86
CA TYR A 156 -6.08 4.15 22.21
C TYR A 156 -6.44 5.59 22.67
N VAL A 157 -5.47 6.50 22.72
CA VAL A 157 -5.67 7.92 23.01
C VAL A 157 -6.10 8.61 21.71
N GLN A 158 -7.40 8.53 21.47
CA GLN A 158 -8.16 8.88 20.28
C GLN A 158 -7.83 10.29 19.75
N PHE A 159 -7.35 10.34 18.51
CA PHE A 159 -7.84 11.36 17.58
C PHE A 159 -9.14 10.79 17.01
N GLU A 160 -10.27 11.38 17.35
CA GLU A 160 -11.51 11.07 16.66
C GLU A 160 -11.41 11.64 15.25
N ILE A 161 -11.68 10.80 14.25
CA ILE A 161 -11.72 11.20 12.83
C ILE A 161 -12.60 12.44 12.60
N THR A 162 -13.57 12.66 13.51
CA THR A 162 -14.47 13.80 13.59
C THR A 162 -13.74 15.13 13.42
N ASP A 163 -12.54 15.29 14.01
CA ASP A 163 -11.78 16.55 13.96
C ASP A 163 -11.25 16.89 12.55
N ALA A 164 -11.11 15.89 11.66
CA ALA A 164 -10.62 16.06 10.28
C ALA A 164 -11.65 15.65 9.23
N GLU A 165 -12.87 15.28 9.63
CA GLU A 165 -13.88 14.73 8.71
C GLU A 165 -14.19 15.69 7.55
N CYS A 166 -14.25 17.00 7.81
CA CYS A 166 -14.44 18.01 6.77
C CYS A 166 -13.29 17.99 5.75
N ALA A 167 -12.04 18.06 6.21
CA ALA A 167 -10.86 18.00 5.35
C ALA A 167 -10.79 16.71 4.52
N VAL A 168 -11.12 15.57 5.11
CA VAL A 168 -11.11 14.26 4.42
C VAL A 168 -12.21 14.18 3.37
N ASN A 169 -13.43 14.68 3.66
CA ASN A 169 -14.52 14.75 2.69
C ASN A 169 -14.20 15.71 1.54
N LEU A 170 -13.62 16.88 1.83
CA LEU A 170 -13.15 17.82 0.79
C LEU A 170 -12.06 17.19 -0.09
N SER A 171 -11.16 16.42 0.52
CA SER A 171 -10.12 15.69 -0.21
C SER A 171 -10.73 14.67 -1.16
N ALA A 172 -11.69 13.88 -0.69
CA ALA A 172 -12.38 12.88 -1.51
C ALA A 172 -13.12 13.52 -2.69
N GLU A 173 -13.85 14.62 -2.44
CA GLU A 173 -14.57 15.35 -3.49
C GLU A 173 -13.62 15.87 -4.56
N PHE A 174 -12.56 16.59 -4.15
CA PHE A 174 -11.59 17.18 -5.05
C PHE A 174 -10.81 16.13 -5.83
N LEU A 175 -10.27 15.13 -5.15
CA LEU A 175 -9.45 14.09 -5.77
C LEU A 175 -10.25 13.25 -6.76
N GLY A 176 -11.50 12.89 -6.41
CA GLY A 176 -12.36 12.12 -7.32
C GLY A 176 -12.71 12.89 -8.60
N LEU A 177 -12.88 14.22 -8.50
CA LEU A 177 -13.17 15.06 -9.66
C LEU A 177 -11.93 15.32 -10.53
N HIS A 178 -10.76 15.49 -9.91
CA HIS A 178 -9.57 16.01 -10.59
C HIS A 178 -8.47 14.98 -10.89
N SER A 179 -8.62 13.70 -10.50
CA SER A 179 -7.62 12.64 -10.77
C SER A 179 -7.30 12.43 -12.26
N ALA A 180 -8.22 12.85 -13.13
CA ALA A 180 -8.13 12.76 -14.58
C ALA A 180 -8.15 14.12 -15.29
N ASP A 181 -8.09 15.22 -14.55
CA ASP A 181 -8.35 16.54 -15.13
C ASP A 181 -7.31 16.87 -16.21
N PRO A 182 -7.74 17.11 -17.47
CA PRO A 182 -6.80 17.37 -18.57
C PRO A 182 -6.01 18.67 -18.37
N ARG A 183 -6.48 19.58 -17.50
CA ARG A 183 -5.78 20.83 -17.17
C ARG A 183 -4.56 20.60 -16.28
N ILE A 184 -4.48 19.45 -15.61
CA ILE A 184 -3.31 19.06 -14.81
C ILE A 184 -2.37 18.30 -15.74
N ILE A 185 -1.34 19.00 -16.23
CA ILE A 185 -0.47 18.47 -17.29
C ILE A 185 0.75 17.75 -16.68
N LEU A 186 1.32 18.32 -15.63
CA LEU A 186 2.57 17.86 -15.00
C LEU A 186 2.44 16.44 -14.45
N ALA A 187 3.41 15.59 -14.77
CA ALA A 187 3.45 14.21 -14.30
C ALA A 187 3.58 14.12 -12.77
N SER A 188 4.35 15.03 -12.14
CA SER A 188 4.49 15.17 -10.68
C SER A 188 3.13 15.38 -9.99
N CYS A 189 2.30 16.26 -10.54
CA CYS A 189 0.96 16.55 -10.02
C CYS A 189 0.02 15.36 -10.19
N LYS A 190 0.02 14.71 -11.36
CA LYS A 190 -0.79 13.52 -11.62
C LYS A 190 -0.44 12.39 -10.65
N ASP A 191 0.85 12.15 -10.45
CA ASP A 191 1.33 11.16 -9.48
C ASP A 191 0.91 11.53 -8.06
N SER A 192 1.07 12.79 -7.66
CA SER A 192 0.67 13.29 -6.34
C SER A 192 -0.83 13.12 -6.05
N LEU A 193 -1.70 13.32 -7.05
CA LEU A 193 -3.14 13.06 -6.92
C LEU A 193 -3.45 11.57 -6.73
N LEU A 194 -2.79 10.71 -7.49
CA LEU A 194 -2.94 9.25 -7.37
C LEU A 194 -2.41 8.75 -6.03
N GLN A 195 -1.30 9.32 -5.55
CA GLN A 195 -0.75 9.06 -4.22
C GLN A 195 -1.74 9.48 -3.13
N ALA A 196 -2.32 10.68 -3.23
CA ALA A 196 -3.31 11.18 -2.28
C ALA A 196 -4.59 10.30 -2.25
N LEU A 197 -5.05 9.83 -3.42
CA LEU A 197 -6.12 8.83 -3.50
C LEU A 197 -5.71 7.49 -2.87
N GLY A 198 -4.45 7.09 -3.03
CA GLY A 198 -3.87 5.93 -2.36
C GLY A 198 -4.01 6.05 -0.85
N THR A 199 -3.73 7.22 -0.29
CA THR A 199 -3.89 7.50 1.14
C THR A 199 -5.35 7.33 1.59
N LEU A 200 -6.32 7.88 0.84
CA LEU A 200 -7.75 7.74 1.18
C LEU A 200 -8.21 6.27 1.14
N THR A 201 -7.86 5.54 0.09
CA THR A 201 -8.29 4.15 -0.11
C THR A 201 -7.64 3.15 0.86
N CYS A 202 -6.58 3.55 1.54
CA CYS A 202 -5.94 2.76 2.58
C CYS A 202 -6.58 2.92 3.97
N HIS A 203 -7.49 3.90 4.15
CA HIS A 203 -8.15 4.17 5.42
C HIS A 203 -9.67 4.01 5.32
N LYS A 204 -10.28 3.44 6.37
CA LYS A 204 -11.75 3.27 6.45
C LYS A 204 -12.50 4.59 6.28
N ALA A 205 -12.05 5.66 6.93
CA ALA A 205 -12.69 6.97 6.78
C ALA A 205 -12.46 7.60 5.40
N GLY A 206 -11.31 7.37 4.77
CA GLY A 206 -11.04 7.86 3.42
C GLY A 206 -11.94 7.19 2.39
N VAL A 207 -12.14 5.87 2.49
CA VAL A 207 -13.10 5.14 1.64
C VAL A 207 -14.53 5.65 1.88
N ARG A 208 -14.97 5.81 3.13
CA ARG A 208 -16.30 6.38 3.43
C ARG A 208 -16.47 7.80 2.86
N ALA A 209 -15.44 8.62 2.90
CA ALA A 209 -15.47 9.96 2.33
C ALA A 209 -15.63 9.91 0.80
N LEU A 210 -14.95 8.99 0.12
CA LEU A 210 -15.13 8.74 -1.32
C LEU A 210 -16.56 8.25 -1.64
N GLU A 211 -17.14 7.39 -0.81
CA GLU A 211 -18.52 6.90 -0.96
C GLU A 211 -19.58 7.98 -0.72
N ARG A 212 -19.27 8.99 0.11
CA ARG A 212 -20.13 10.15 0.41
C ARG A 212 -19.94 11.32 -0.56
N ALA A 213 -18.85 11.33 -1.34
CA ALA A 213 -18.58 12.36 -2.34
C ALA A 213 -19.73 12.47 -3.35
N SER A 214 -19.81 13.59 -4.07
CA SER A 214 -20.86 13.80 -5.06
C SER A 214 -20.85 12.70 -6.14
N LYS A 215 -22.02 12.38 -6.70
CA LYS A 215 -22.11 11.39 -7.80
C LYS A 215 -21.22 11.77 -8.99
N LYS A 216 -21.08 13.07 -9.26
CA LYS A 216 -20.16 13.58 -10.28
C LYS A 216 -18.72 13.20 -9.99
N SER A 217 -18.25 13.41 -8.75
CA SER A 217 -16.90 13.04 -8.32
C SER A 217 -16.67 11.53 -8.35
N GLN A 218 -17.63 10.74 -7.85
CA GLN A 218 -17.54 9.26 -7.89
C GLN A 218 -17.44 8.72 -9.32
N VAL A 219 -18.28 9.20 -10.24
CA VAL A 219 -18.27 8.78 -11.64
C VAL A 219 -16.99 9.23 -12.34
N ALA A 220 -16.51 10.45 -12.07
CA ALA A 220 -15.24 10.95 -12.61
C ALA A 220 -14.05 10.07 -12.15
N LEU A 221 -14.02 9.68 -10.87
CA LEU A 221 -13.01 8.78 -10.34
C LEU A 221 -13.06 7.40 -11.02
N VAL A 222 -14.24 6.79 -11.12
CA VAL A 222 -14.38 5.48 -11.78
C VAL A 222 -13.94 5.54 -13.24
N LYS A 223 -14.38 6.56 -13.99
CA LYS A 223 -13.91 6.78 -15.37
C LYS A 223 -12.40 6.98 -15.43
N SER A 224 -11.82 7.72 -14.49
CA SER A 224 -10.38 7.94 -14.41
C SER A 224 -9.61 6.64 -14.24
N LEU A 225 -10.09 5.75 -13.36
CA LEU A 225 -9.46 4.48 -13.03
C LEU A 225 -9.58 3.45 -14.16
N LEU A 226 -10.75 3.41 -14.81
CA LEU A 226 -11.05 2.50 -15.93
C LEU A 226 -10.53 3.00 -17.29
N ARG A 227 -9.72 4.06 -17.34
CA ARG A 227 -9.06 4.48 -18.59
C ARG A 227 -8.14 3.36 -19.09
N PRO A 228 -8.20 3.00 -20.39
CA PRO A 228 -7.32 2.00 -20.98
C PRO A 228 -5.84 2.20 -20.63
N TYR A 229 -5.10 1.11 -20.58
CA TYR A 229 -3.69 1.10 -20.14
C TYR A 229 -2.70 1.51 -21.22
N GLU A 230 -3.17 1.69 -22.45
CA GLU A 230 -2.34 2.11 -23.59
C GLU A 230 -1.83 3.55 -23.41
N ASN A 231 -0.55 3.76 -23.74
CA ASN A 231 0.11 5.07 -23.76
C ASN A 231 0.05 5.86 -22.43
N ARG A 232 -0.13 5.19 -21.29
CA ARG A 232 -0.08 5.83 -19.96
C ARG A 232 0.53 4.94 -18.89
N ALA A 233 1.04 5.57 -17.84
CA ALA A 233 1.35 4.88 -16.59
C ALA A 233 0.04 4.41 -15.93
N TRP A 234 -0.21 3.10 -15.94
CA TRP A 234 -1.46 2.51 -15.48
C TRP A 234 -1.37 1.83 -14.11
N GLY A 235 -0.17 1.43 -13.68
CA GLY A 235 0.04 0.68 -12.43
C GLY A 235 -0.73 1.31 -11.27
N GLN A 236 -0.52 2.60 -11.02
CA GLN A 236 -1.21 3.36 -9.96
C GLN A 236 -2.74 3.28 -9.99
N SER A 237 -3.33 3.42 -11.17
CA SER A 237 -4.79 3.31 -11.32
C SER A 237 -5.26 1.87 -11.08
N ASN A 238 -4.51 0.87 -11.55
CA ASN A 238 -4.82 -0.54 -11.29
C ASN A 238 -4.80 -0.84 -9.78
N TRP A 239 -3.79 -0.34 -9.07
CA TRP A 239 -3.71 -0.49 -7.61
C TRP A 239 -4.89 0.15 -6.89
N LEU A 240 -5.31 1.35 -7.29
CA LEU A 240 -6.48 2.01 -6.72
C LEU A 240 -7.78 1.22 -6.95
N LEU A 241 -7.95 0.61 -8.13
CA LEU A 241 -9.06 -0.32 -8.38
C LEU A 241 -9.01 -1.50 -7.40
N LEU A 242 -7.85 -2.13 -7.27
CA LEU A 242 -7.66 -3.26 -6.36
C LEU A 242 -7.86 -2.90 -4.89
N ARG A 243 -7.66 -1.63 -4.48
CA ARG A 243 -7.97 -1.20 -3.11
C ARG A 243 -9.46 -1.30 -2.78
N PHE A 244 -10.34 -1.09 -3.75
CA PHE A 244 -11.78 -1.30 -3.55
C PHE A 244 -12.16 -2.79 -3.53
N TRP A 245 -11.30 -3.67 -4.05
CA TRP A 245 -11.47 -5.12 -4.05
C TRP A 245 -10.79 -5.82 -2.85
N LEU A 246 -9.72 -5.26 -2.29
CA LEU A 246 -8.89 -5.92 -1.28
C LEU A 246 -9.69 -6.28 -0.02
N GLY A 247 -9.89 -7.59 0.16
CA GLY A 247 -10.72 -8.20 1.21
C GLY A 247 -11.80 -9.12 0.65
N ASP A 248 -12.18 -8.90 -0.62
CA ASP A 248 -13.12 -9.72 -1.38
C ASP A 248 -12.39 -10.59 -2.42
N GLY A 249 -13.04 -11.63 -2.94
CA GLY A 249 -12.44 -12.56 -3.91
C GLY A 249 -11.73 -13.77 -3.29
N TYR A 250 -11.18 -14.62 -4.15
CA TYR A 250 -10.71 -15.97 -3.78
C TYR A 250 -9.37 -16.00 -3.03
N ALA A 251 -8.47 -15.05 -3.29
CA ALA A 251 -7.16 -15.04 -2.61
C ALA A 251 -6.76 -13.65 -2.09
N TYR A 252 -7.78 -12.89 -1.70
CA TYR A 252 -7.70 -11.62 -0.98
C TYR A 252 -8.32 -11.68 0.44
N ARG A 253 -8.83 -12.85 0.85
CA ARG A 253 -9.35 -13.12 2.20
C ARG A 253 -8.24 -13.23 3.24
N ASP A 254 -7.07 -13.68 2.84
CA ASP A 254 -5.89 -13.73 3.70
C ASP A 254 -5.15 -12.39 3.64
N SER A 255 -4.99 -11.75 4.80
CA SER A 255 -4.21 -10.51 4.97
C SER A 255 -2.72 -10.64 4.59
N ARG A 256 -2.28 -11.87 4.29
CA ARG A 256 -0.93 -12.21 3.85
C ARG A 256 -1.03 -12.68 2.41
N GLN A 257 -0.40 -11.96 1.48
CA GLN A 257 -0.20 -12.54 0.16
C GLN A 257 0.86 -13.65 0.27
N PRO A 258 0.52 -14.92 -0.02
CA PRO A 258 1.46 -16.04 0.11
C PRO A 258 2.69 -15.89 -0.79
N SER A 259 2.56 -15.07 -1.83
CA SER A 259 3.49 -14.93 -2.94
C SER A 259 4.58 -13.87 -2.75
N ILE A 260 4.62 -13.19 -1.60
CA ILE A 260 5.66 -12.19 -1.31
C ILE A 260 6.33 -12.55 0.02
N TRP A 261 7.62 -12.88 -0.05
CA TRP A 261 8.45 -13.00 1.14
C TRP A 261 8.64 -11.60 1.74
N GLN A 262 7.87 -11.27 2.78
CA GLN A 262 8.00 -10.00 3.50
C GLN A 262 8.97 -10.08 4.69
N GLY A 263 9.65 -11.21 4.90
CA GLY A 263 10.43 -11.48 6.09
C GLY A 263 9.54 -11.68 7.33
N GLY A 264 9.70 -12.82 8.01
CA GLY A 264 9.02 -13.08 9.29
C GLY A 264 7.57 -13.59 9.20
N ASN A 265 7.01 -13.89 10.38
CA ASN A 265 5.73 -14.58 10.56
C ASN A 265 4.50 -13.67 10.75
N GLN A 266 4.66 -12.35 10.70
CA GLN A 266 3.56 -11.40 10.88
C GLN A 266 3.58 -10.28 9.82
N PRO A 267 2.41 -9.76 9.41
CA PRO A 267 2.34 -8.61 8.52
C PRO A 267 2.97 -7.41 9.21
N ILE A 268 4.04 -6.87 8.62
CA ILE A 268 4.59 -5.59 9.05
C ILE A 268 3.56 -4.53 8.63
N GLN A 269 2.74 -4.04 9.56
CA GLN A 269 1.91 -2.87 9.33
C GLN A 269 2.82 -1.68 9.07
N MET A 270 3.12 -1.43 7.81
CA MET A 270 3.82 -0.23 7.36
C MET A 270 2.80 0.91 7.25
N GLY A 271 3.04 2.06 7.91
CA GLY A 271 2.28 3.27 7.55
C GLY A 271 2.62 3.69 6.11
N LEU A 272 1.68 4.28 5.37
CA LEU A 272 1.84 4.63 3.95
C LEU A 272 2.98 5.64 3.72
N CYS A 273 3.15 6.56 4.68
CA CYS A 273 4.29 7.49 4.71
C CYS A 273 5.66 6.78 4.77
N ARG A 274 5.73 5.52 5.25
CA ARG A 274 6.96 4.70 5.25
C ARG A 274 7.40 4.31 3.83
N SER A 275 6.46 4.09 2.91
CA SER A 275 6.78 3.66 1.54
C SER A 275 7.37 4.81 0.71
N ARG A 276 7.05 6.07 1.04
CA ARG A 276 7.46 7.25 0.27
C ARG A 276 8.84 7.79 0.65
N ALA A 277 9.31 7.54 1.88
CA ALA A 277 10.57 8.10 2.39
C ALA A 277 11.80 7.19 2.25
N LYS A 278 11.62 5.86 2.07
CA LYS A 278 12.72 4.89 2.02
C LYS A 278 12.94 4.24 0.64
N ASN A 279 11.94 4.23 -0.24
CA ASN A 279 12.03 3.57 -1.54
C ASN A 279 11.92 4.61 -2.67
N GLU A 280 12.95 4.70 -3.50
CA GLU A 280 12.95 5.47 -4.76
C GLU A 280 12.04 4.85 -5.83
N THR A 281 11.45 3.67 -5.59
CA THR A 281 10.59 2.98 -6.55
C THR A 281 9.15 2.91 -6.07
N HIS A 282 8.37 3.85 -6.61
CA HIS A 282 7.01 3.70 -7.13
C HIS A 282 6.12 2.64 -6.46
N THR A 283 5.37 3.06 -5.45
CA THR A 283 3.90 3.16 -5.48
C THR A 283 3.06 1.90 -5.84
N GLY A 284 3.64 0.73 -6.15
CA GLY A 284 2.90 -0.49 -6.49
C GLY A 284 2.51 -1.35 -5.30
N LEU A 285 3.17 -1.16 -4.16
CA LEU A 285 3.06 -2.06 -3.01
C LEU A 285 2.09 -1.58 -1.92
N LEU A 286 1.39 -0.46 -2.11
CA LEU A 286 0.52 0.12 -1.08
C LEU A 286 -0.61 -0.85 -0.64
N HIS A 287 -1.07 -1.71 -1.56
CA HIS A 287 -2.08 -2.72 -1.26
C HIS A 287 -1.55 -3.89 -0.40
N HIS A 288 -0.23 -4.14 -0.34
CA HIS A 288 0.36 -5.10 0.59
C HIS A 288 0.61 -4.53 1.99
N ILE A 289 0.53 -3.21 2.11
CA ILE A 289 0.95 -2.47 3.29
C ILE A 289 -0.26 -2.07 4.15
N ALA A 290 -1.36 -1.66 3.50
CA ALA A 290 -2.57 -1.23 4.18
C ALA A 290 -3.58 -2.38 4.36
N PRO A 291 -4.30 -2.42 5.51
CA PRO A 291 -5.25 -3.48 5.81
C PRO A 291 -6.36 -3.57 4.75
N ALA A 292 -6.98 -4.77 4.67
CA ALA A 292 -8.15 -5.00 3.83
C ALA A 292 -9.30 -4.07 4.23
N ASN A 293 -9.86 -3.39 3.23
CA ASN A 293 -10.96 -2.44 3.37
C ASN A 293 -11.69 -2.29 2.03
N PRO A 294 -12.43 -3.33 1.60
CA PRO A 294 -13.13 -3.30 0.33
C PRO A 294 -14.25 -2.25 0.34
N SER A 295 -14.62 -1.74 -0.84
CA SER A 295 -15.77 -0.85 -1.03
C SER A 295 -16.74 -1.46 -2.03
N HIS A 296 -17.79 -2.10 -1.51
CA HIS A 296 -18.87 -2.64 -2.35
C HIS A 296 -19.58 -1.55 -3.15
N HIS A 297 -19.62 -0.32 -2.62
CA HIS A 297 -20.19 0.83 -3.33
C HIS A 297 -19.41 1.14 -4.62
N PHE A 298 -18.08 1.24 -4.54
CA PHE A 298 -17.25 1.47 -5.73
C PHE A 298 -17.19 0.24 -6.64
N GLN A 299 -17.17 -0.98 -6.10
CA GLN A 299 -17.29 -2.20 -6.90
C GLN A 299 -18.56 -2.19 -7.76
N LYS A 300 -19.71 -1.87 -7.16
CA LYS A 300 -20.99 -1.73 -7.88
C LYS A 300 -20.95 -0.62 -8.92
N LEU A 301 -20.38 0.54 -8.59
CA LEU A 301 -20.28 1.66 -9.52
C LEU A 301 -19.36 1.35 -10.71
N ILE A 302 -18.26 0.63 -10.47
CA ILE A 302 -17.36 0.11 -11.51
C ILE A 302 -18.15 -0.82 -12.43
N GLY A 303 -18.87 -1.79 -11.86
CA GLY A 303 -19.68 -2.73 -12.64
C GLY A 303 -20.73 -2.03 -13.50
N GLN A 304 -21.48 -1.09 -12.90
CA GLN A 304 -22.47 -0.27 -13.61
C GLN A 304 -21.84 0.51 -14.77
N LYS A 305 -20.70 1.18 -14.55
CA LYS A 305 -20.05 2.00 -15.58
C LYS A 305 -19.56 1.16 -16.76
N LEU A 306 -19.08 -0.05 -16.51
CA LEU A 306 -18.68 -0.99 -17.56
C LEU A 306 -19.89 -1.55 -18.31
N SER A 307 -21.01 -1.80 -17.61
CA SER A 307 -22.24 -2.27 -18.26
C SER A 307 -22.93 -1.19 -19.11
N GLU A 308 -22.74 0.10 -18.81
CA GLU A 308 -23.35 1.20 -19.57
C GLU A 308 -22.68 1.51 -20.93
N ASP A 309 -21.38 1.26 -21.06
CA ASP A 309 -20.57 1.72 -22.20
C ASP A 309 -19.71 0.57 -22.73
N GLU A 310 -20.27 -0.21 -23.65
CA GLU A 310 -19.63 -1.42 -24.20
C GLU A 310 -18.29 -1.13 -24.90
N PRO A 311 -18.16 -0.12 -25.80
CA PRO A 311 -16.88 0.21 -26.40
C PRO A 311 -15.81 0.58 -25.37
N PHE A 312 -16.18 1.38 -24.36
CA PHE A 312 -15.28 1.74 -23.27
C PHE A 312 -14.83 0.52 -22.46
N ALA A 313 -15.76 -0.35 -22.07
CA ALA A 313 -15.46 -1.56 -21.33
C ALA A 313 -14.57 -2.52 -22.12
N THR A 314 -14.86 -2.68 -23.41
CA THR A 314 -14.07 -3.50 -24.33
C THR A 314 -12.65 -2.97 -24.49
N ALA A 315 -12.47 -1.66 -24.68
CA ALA A 315 -11.15 -1.04 -24.76
C ALA A 315 -10.34 -1.22 -23.47
N PHE A 316 -10.97 -1.00 -22.32
CA PHE A 316 -10.34 -1.21 -21.01
C PHE A 316 -9.92 -2.68 -20.82
N LEU A 317 -10.83 -3.64 -20.99
CA LEU A 317 -10.55 -5.06 -20.82
C LEU A 317 -9.49 -5.57 -21.79
N ASN A 318 -9.57 -5.17 -23.06
CA ASN A 318 -8.53 -5.53 -24.04
C ASN A 318 -7.16 -5.03 -23.59
N SER A 319 -7.07 -3.82 -23.03
CA SER A 319 -5.81 -3.29 -22.50
C SER A 319 -5.33 -4.07 -21.27
N VAL A 320 -6.21 -4.46 -20.34
CA VAL A 320 -5.87 -5.30 -19.17
C VAL A 320 -5.33 -6.66 -19.61
N LEU A 321 -6.02 -7.33 -20.53
CA LEU A 321 -5.63 -8.66 -21.03
C LEU A 321 -4.30 -8.61 -21.80
N SER A 322 -4.08 -7.56 -22.59
CA SER A 322 -2.81 -7.36 -23.31
C SER A 322 -1.65 -7.10 -22.33
N GLN A 323 -1.86 -6.27 -21.30
CA GLN A 323 -0.83 -6.03 -20.28
C GLN A 323 -0.57 -7.29 -19.43
N LEU A 324 -1.60 -8.10 -19.17
CA LEU A 324 -1.45 -9.35 -18.42
C LEU A 324 -0.59 -10.35 -19.20
N ASN A 325 -0.88 -10.51 -20.49
CA ASN A 325 -0.08 -11.36 -21.36
C ASN A 325 1.39 -10.92 -21.37
N TRP A 326 1.63 -9.61 -21.57
CA TRP A 326 2.98 -9.05 -21.58
C TRP A 326 3.71 -9.28 -20.26
N ALA A 327 3.10 -8.89 -19.13
CA ALA A 327 3.72 -9.01 -17.80
C ALA A 327 4.05 -10.47 -17.45
N PHE A 328 3.15 -11.40 -17.82
CA PHE A 328 3.35 -12.82 -17.58
C PHE A 328 4.47 -13.40 -18.44
N SER A 329 4.49 -13.08 -19.74
CA SER A 329 5.56 -13.52 -20.65
C SER A 329 6.94 -13.02 -20.20
N GLU A 330 7.05 -11.74 -19.83
CA GLU A 330 8.30 -11.16 -19.30
C GLU A 330 8.72 -11.83 -17.99
N PHE A 331 7.78 -12.08 -17.08
CA PHE A 331 8.07 -12.79 -15.83
C PHE A 331 8.66 -14.18 -16.09
N ILE A 332 8.03 -14.98 -16.95
CA ILE A 332 8.49 -16.34 -17.27
C ILE A 332 9.87 -16.31 -17.94
N LEU A 333 10.09 -15.39 -18.87
CA LEU A 333 11.38 -15.24 -19.54
C LEU A 333 12.50 -14.94 -18.53
N LEU A 334 12.30 -13.94 -17.68
CA LEU A 334 13.28 -13.57 -16.65
C LEU A 334 13.51 -14.68 -15.62
N LEU A 335 12.44 -15.39 -15.22
CA LEU A 335 12.55 -16.51 -14.30
C LEU A 335 13.37 -17.65 -14.90
N GLN A 336 13.14 -17.98 -16.17
CA GLN A 336 13.90 -19.01 -16.89
C GLN A 336 15.37 -18.62 -17.06
N GLU A 337 15.67 -17.35 -17.37
CA GLU A 337 17.06 -16.85 -17.43
C GLU A 337 17.79 -17.01 -16.10
N ILE A 338 17.12 -16.65 -14.99
CA ILE A 338 17.67 -16.79 -13.64
C ILE A 338 17.91 -18.26 -13.32
N GLN A 339 16.94 -19.14 -13.57
CA GLN A 339 17.05 -20.59 -13.30
C GLN A 339 18.15 -21.24 -14.15
N ASN A 340 18.23 -20.92 -15.44
CA ASN A 340 19.25 -21.44 -16.33
C ASN A 340 20.66 -21.00 -15.91
N THR A 341 20.81 -19.77 -15.45
CA THR A 341 22.09 -19.25 -14.94
C THR A 341 22.47 -19.92 -13.62
N ALA A 342 21.51 -20.07 -12.70
CA ALA A 342 21.70 -20.79 -11.44
C ALA A 342 22.13 -22.25 -11.66
N HIS A 343 21.57 -22.91 -12.68
CA HIS A 343 21.90 -24.30 -12.98
C HIS A 343 23.27 -24.46 -13.65
N ARG A 344 23.72 -23.46 -14.43
CA ARG A 344 25.02 -23.48 -15.13
C ARG A 344 26.20 -23.06 -14.25
N GLN A 345 25.95 -22.29 -13.19
CA GLN A 345 26.99 -21.74 -12.32
C GLN A 345 26.63 -21.99 -10.85
N GLU A 346 27.37 -22.89 -10.18
CA GLU A 346 27.20 -23.20 -8.75
C GLU A 346 27.30 -21.96 -7.84
N ASN A 347 28.04 -20.94 -8.25
CA ASN A 347 28.20 -19.66 -7.56
C ASN A 347 27.67 -18.47 -8.38
N ALA A 348 26.53 -18.63 -9.07
CA ALA A 348 25.91 -17.55 -9.84
C ALA A 348 25.63 -16.32 -8.96
N VAL A 349 26.29 -15.19 -9.27
CA VAL A 349 25.98 -13.91 -8.65
C VAL A 349 24.98 -13.18 -9.53
N PHE A 350 23.76 -12.99 -9.04
CA PHE A 350 22.72 -12.28 -9.77
C PHE A 350 22.81 -10.79 -9.53
N GLU A 351 22.64 -10.01 -10.59
CA GLU A 351 22.49 -8.56 -10.44
C GLU A 351 21.20 -8.24 -9.66
N PRO A 352 21.27 -7.48 -8.56
CA PRO A 352 20.09 -7.12 -7.78
C PRO A 352 19.00 -6.43 -8.60
N LYS A 353 19.39 -5.74 -9.69
CA LYS A 353 18.47 -5.10 -10.63
C LYS A 353 17.62 -6.13 -11.39
N GLN A 354 18.22 -7.22 -11.88
CA GLN A 354 17.50 -8.26 -12.63
C GLN A 354 16.46 -8.96 -11.74
N LEU A 355 16.83 -9.32 -10.51
CA LEU A 355 15.91 -9.91 -9.53
C LEU A 355 14.73 -8.98 -9.20
N LYS A 356 15.00 -7.67 -9.06
CA LYS A 356 13.94 -6.67 -8.83
C LYS A 356 12.98 -6.54 -10.01
N ILE A 357 13.48 -6.57 -11.24
CA ILE A 357 12.63 -6.52 -12.45
C ILE A 357 11.77 -7.78 -12.53
N CYS A 358 12.35 -8.96 -12.32
CA CYS A 358 11.60 -10.22 -12.30
C CYS A 358 10.48 -10.21 -11.23
N SER A 359 10.79 -9.74 -10.02
CA SER A 359 9.80 -9.54 -8.94
C SER A 359 8.70 -8.57 -9.36
N MET A 360 9.05 -7.46 -10.02
CA MET A 360 8.08 -6.48 -10.52
C MET A 360 7.14 -7.09 -11.57
N CYS A 361 7.66 -7.86 -12.53
CA CYS A 361 6.84 -8.53 -13.55
C CYS A 361 5.87 -9.54 -12.92
N PHE A 362 6.32 -10.28 -11.90
CA PHE A 362 5.46 -11.17 -11.12
C PHE A 362 4.33 -10.40 -10.41
N GLU A 363 4.66 -9.32 -9.71
CA GLU A 363 3.68 -8.48 -9.01
C GLU A 363 2.66 -7.86 -9.96
N LEU A 364 3.10 -7.37 -11.13
CA LEU A 364 2.22 -6.86 -12.17
C LEU A 364 1.28 -7.94 -12.70
N THR A 365 1.80 -9.14 -12.96
CA THR A 365 0.99 -10.28 -13.40
C THR A 365 -0.11 -10.58 -12.38
N VAL A 366 0.24 -10.72 -11.10
CA VAL A 366 -0.73 -10.95 -10.02
C VAL A 366 -1.74 -9.81 -9.96
N SER A 367 -1.28 -8.56 -9.95
CA SER A 367 -2.13 -7.36 -9.91
C SER A 367 -3.16 -7.33 -11.05
N LEU A 368 -2.76 -7.71 -12.26
CA LEU A 368 -3.64 -7.74 -13.42
C LEU A 368 -4.62 -8.92 -13.39
N MET A 369 -4.20 -10.11 -12.95
CA MET A 369 -5.10 -11.24 -12.72
C MET A 369 -6.19 -10.89 -11.70
N ARG A 370 -5.84 -10.11 -10.68
CA ARG A 370 -6.77 -9.63 -9.65
C ARG A 370 -7.72 -8.58 -10.16
N CYS A 371 -7.25 -7.70 -11.04
CA CYS A 371 -8.13 -6.77 -11.72
C CYS A 371 -9.13 -7.55 -12.57
N LEU A 372 -8.68 -8.57 -13.29
CA LEU A 372 -9.56 -9.42 -14.10
C LEU A 372 -10.59 -10.18 -13.24
N GLU A 373 -10.17 -10.77 -12.12
CA GLU A 373 -11.05 -11.42 -11.13
C GLU A 373 -12.14 -10.46 -10.64
N MET A 374 -11.76 -9.25 -10.23
CA MET A 374 -12.69 -8.22 -9.80
C MET A 374 -13.72 -7.92 -10.89
N ILE A 375 -13.26 -7.67 -12.13
CA ILE A 375 -14.15 -7.26 -13.23
C ILE A 375 -15.14 -8.38 -13.61
N ILE A 376 -14.68 -9.63 -13.69
CA ILE A 376 -15.55 -10.80 -13.92
C ILE A 376 -16.60 -10.91 -12.82
N THR A 377 -16.26 -10.57 -11.57
CA THR A 377 -17.19 -10.67 -10.44
C THR A 377 -18.21 -9.52 -10.41
N VAL A 378 -17.78 -8.28 -10.67
CA VAL A 378 -18.65 -7.09 -10.54
C VAL A 378 -19.45 -6.77 -11.81
N ALA A 379 -19.06 -7.32 -12.96
CA ALA A 379 -19.73 -7.12 -14.24
C ALA A 379 -19.73 -8.42 -15.09
N PRO A 380 -20.37 -9.50 -14.62
CA PRO A 380 -20.39 -10.78 -15.33
C PRO A 380 -21.06 -10.68 -16.72
N ASP A 381 -22.03 -9.78 -16.88
CA ASP A 381 -22.78 -9.58 -18.12
C ASP A 381 -21.88 -9.18 -19.30
N ILE A 382 -20.70 -8.62 -19.06
CA ILE A 382 -19.73 -8.31 -20.14
C ILE A 382 -19.25 -9.58 -20.85
N PHE A 383 -19.23 -10.70 -20.13
CA PHE A 383 -18.70 -11.99 -20.60
C PHE A 383 -19.79 -13.01 -20.95
N GLN A 384 -21.01 -12.82 -20.44
CA GLN A 384 -22.08 -13.81 -20.57
C GLN A 384 -23.18 -13.38 -21.54
N GLU A 385 -23.30 -12.09 -21.85
CA GLU A 385 -24.43 -11.56 -22.59
C GLU A 385 -24.23 -11.71 -24.12
N PRO A 386 -25.00 -12.59 -24.81
CA PRO A 386 -24.79 -12.85 -26.24
C PRO A 386 -25.19 -11.68 -27.15
N SER A 387 -26.00 -10.73 -26.64
CA SER A 387 -26.35 -9.49 -27.35
C SER A 387 -25.18 -8.52 -27.50
N ARG A 388 -24.10 -8.69 -26.72
CA ARG A 388 -22.92 -7.83 -26.77
C ARG A 388 -21.94 -8.34 -27.80
N SER A 389 -21.60 -7.49 -28.76
CA SER A 389 -20.78 -7.82 -29.92
C SER A 389 -19.41 -8.42 -29.58
N ASN A 390 -18.82 -7.99 -28.46
CA ASN A 390 -17.47 -8.40 -28.05
C ASN A 390 -17.42 -9.43 -26.91
N SER A 391 -18.57 -9.89 -26.39
CA SER A 391 -18.62 -10.80 -25.23
C SER A 391 -17.83 -12.09 -25.46
N ASP A 392 -18.12 -12.78 -26.57
CA ASP A 392 -17.44 -14.04 -26.92
C ASP A 392 -15.93 -13.83 -27.16
N LEU A 393 -15.54 -12.72 -27.79
CA LEU A 393 -14.15 -12.42 -28.08
C LEU A 393 -13.35 -12.20 -26.79
N ILE A 394 -13.90 -11.42 -25.86
CA ILE A 394 -13.27 -11.16 -24.55
C ILE A 394 -13.18 -12.46 -23.74
N LEU A 395 -14.27 -13.24 -23.68
CA LEU A 395 -14.28 -14.50 -22.95
C LEU A 395 -13.24 -15.48 -23.50
N ASN A 396 -13.13 -15.62 -24.82
CA ASN A 396 -12.11 -16.46 -25.44
C ASN A 396 -10.68 -16.02 -25.06
N ARG A 397 -10.40 -14.71 -25.06
CA ARG A 397 -9.08 -14.20 -24.63
C ARG A 397 -8.80 -14.49 -23.16
N VAL A 398 -9.81 -14.39 -22.28
CA VAL A 398 -9.69 -14.76 -20.87
C VAL A 398 -9.35 -16.24 -20.72
N CYS A 399 -10.08 -17.12 -21.39
CA CYS A 399 -9.84 -18.57 -21.35
C CYS A 399 -8.45 -18.94 -21.88
N GLN A 400 -8.00 -18.31 -22.96
CA GLN A 400 -6.64 -18.50 -23.50
C GLN A 400 -5.57 -18.10 -22.48
N LEU A 401 -5.71 -16.93 -21.85
CA LEU A 401 -4.75 -16.46 -20.86
C LEU A 401 -4.72 -17.33 -19.61
N ILE A 402 -5.89 -17.74 -19.10
CA ILE A 402 -5.97 -18.66 -17.96
C ILE A 402 -5.28 -19.99 -18.32
N SER A 403 -5.54 -20.54 -19.51
CA SER A 403 -4.90 -21.78 -19.96
C SER A 403 -3.38 -21.64 -20.06
N GLN A 404 -2.90 -20.52 -20.60
CA GLN A 404 -1.48 -20.21 -20.70
C GLN A 404 -0.82 -20.11 -19.32
N VAL A 405 -1.45 -19.41 -18.37
CA VAL A 405 -0.94 -19.29 -17.00
C VAL A 405 -0.90 -20.65 -16.31
N LEU A 406 -2.00 -21.41 -16.36
CA LEU A 406 -2.07 -22.73 -15.75
C LEU A 406 -1.00 -23.67 -16.33
N SER A 407 -0.87 -23.77 -17.66
CA SER A 407 0.12 -24.64 -18.32
C SER A 407 1.58 -24.41 -17.95
N ARG A 408 1.90 -23.27 -17.31
CA ARG A 408 3.26 -22.89 -16.90
C ARG A 408 3.46 -22.94 -15.40
N VAL A 409 2.39 -23.02 -14.61
CA VAL A 409 2.41 -22.98 -13.14
C VAL A 409 2.06 -24.35 -12.54
N THR A 410 1.23 -25.13 -13.22
CA THR A 410 0.92 -26.53 -12.92
C THR A 410 1.67 -27.43 -13.89
#